data_AF-A0A955P4B4-F1
#
_entry.id   AF-A0A955P4B4-F1
#
_cell.length_a   1.000
_cell.length_b   1.000
_cell.length_c   1.000
_cell.angle_alpha   90.00
_cell.angle_beta   90.00
_cell.angle_gamma   90.00
#
_symmetry.space_group_name_H-M   'P 1'
#
loop_
_entity.id
_entity.type
_entity.pdbx_description
1 polymer ?
#
loop_
_entity_poly.entity_id
_entity_poly.type
_entity_poly.pdbx_seq_one_letter_code
_entity_poly.pdbx_strand_id
1 'polypeptide(L)'
;MRRSLCVSVFFSLLFPAQWAFPEPSEIWRFSLPPNAAADEAIRLAIQDLNETGQPLGLAFEISEGAPTDKDNWILVGGPDRNIAVQRFMAERDLEPVKDYFPQGFGIRTFSNGEKRTLLIAGASLVGDVRGLYWLWDRIRVHKKIPDLNEVRVPALNLRVDCPWGKSSPGGGSEARLRNSLRYGFNWVAGPPVLDLVPWDSEPEATRNASNRERARELIEYAHSLHMKMFSFSHGFAHHPSLIREVGATLSPCDPKFWEAVREKYRKLLNALPELDGIEICNDDLSGFWDDYEIYDPMHETPECGWSYTKRFREFVKTVYDVVVGEFGKTYFHFTWSLVLHELTTPEVHREIFTDEIPTENFYLKPKITQGDRWWHQPYNRTFNLTPHESVVMFETMNYYEGGRTNIFPTF
;
A
#
# COMPACT_ATOMS: atom_id res chain seq x y z
N MET A 1 52.45 22.35 -48.18
CA MET A 1 51.23 23.19 -48.15
C MET A 1 50.08 22.35 -47.62
N ARG A 2 49.74 22.47 -46.33
CA ARG A 2 48.56 21.82 -45.72
C ARG A 2 47.44 22.85 -45.71
N ARG A 3 46.32 22.55 -46.37
CA ARG A 3 45.10 23.38 -46.36
C ARG A 3 44.23 22.93 -45.18
N SER A 4 44.02 23.82 -44.21
CA SER A 4 42.99 23.66 -43.17
C SER A 4 41.61 23.87 -43.77
N LEU A 5 40.74 22.88 -43.63
CA LEU A 5 39.31 23.00 -43.88
C LEU A 5 38.68 23.60 -42.62
N CYS A 6 38.15 24.81 -42.70
CA CYS A 6 37.37 25.44 -41.64
C CYS A 6 35.91 25.01 -41.83
N VAL A 7 35.37 24.18 -40.94
CA VAL A 7 33.95 23.79 -40.93
C VAL A 7 33.22 24.73 -39.98
N SER A 8 32.45 25.67 -40.54
CA SER A 8 31.54 26.52 -39.78
C SER A 8 30.29 25.73 -39.42
N VAL A 9 30.13 25.35 -38.15
CA VAL A 9 28.90 24.77 -37.61
C VAL A 9 27.91 25.90 -37.38
N PHE A 10 26.85 25.96 -38.19
CA PHE A 10 25.69 26.82 -37.95
C PHE A 10 24.87 26.23 -36.79
N PHE A 11 24.91 26.88 -35.63
CA PHE A 11 23.97 26.63 -34.53
C PHE A 11 22.63 27.31 -34.88
N SER A 12 21.72 26.56 -35.49
CA SER A 12 20.32 26.97 -35.58
C SER A 12 19.72 26.90 -34.18
N LEU A 13 19.48 28.06 -33.56
CA LEU A 13 18.63 28.22 -32.39
C LEU A 13 17.20 27.81 -32.77
N LEU A 14 16.91 26.51 -32.65
CA LEU A 14 15.53 26.01 -32.61
C LEU A 14 14.93 26.50 -31.29
N PHE A 15 14.20 27.61 -31.35
CA PHE A 15 13.22 27.92 -30.32
C PHE A 15 12.32 26.69 -30.17
N PRO A 16 12.11 26.16 -28.95
CA PRO A 16 11.08 25.15 -28.77
C PRO A 16 9.78 25.81 -29.19
N ALA A 17 9.17 25.31 -30.26
CA ALA A 17 7.81 25.65 -30.61
C ALA A 17 7.01 25.48 -29.32
N GLN A 18 6.46 26.58 -28.78
CA GLN A 18 5.49 26.48 -27.72
C GLN A 18 4.38 25.61 -28.28
N TRP A 19 4.29 24.37 -27.78
CA TRP A 19 3.19 23.48 -28.08
C TRP A 19 1.96 24.18 -27.51
N ALA A 20 1.27 24.95 -28.36
CA ALA A 20 0.00 25.53 -28.01
C ALA A 20 -0.94 24.34 -27.79
N PHE A 21 -1.19 24.03 -26.52
CA PHE A 21 -2.21 23.06 -26.18
C PHE A 21 -3.54 23.57 -26.74
N PRO A 22 -4.35 22.71 -27.39
CA PRO A 22 -5.66 23.12 -27.85
C PRO A 22 -6.46 23.66 -26.67
N GLU A 23 -7.15 24.79 -26.86
CA GLU A 23 -8.14 25.28 -25.90
C GLU A 23 -9.11 24.15 -25.55
N PRO A 24 -9.46 23.97 -24.25
CA PRO A 24 -10.32 22.88 -23.84
C PRO A 24 -11.69 23.02 -24.53
N SER A 25 -12.11 21.93 -25.17
CA SER A 25 -13.40 21.85 -25.86
C SER A 25 -14.56 21.54 -24.90
N GLU A 26 -14.26 20.97 -23.74
CA GLU A 26 -15.24 20.62 -22.71
C GLU A 26 -14.71 20.98 -21.31
N ILE A 27 -15.44 21.85 -20.59
CA ILE A 27 -15.12 22.26 -19.21
C ILE A 27 -16.10 21.59 -18.26
N TRP A 28 -15.57 20.95 -17.21
CA TRP A 28 -16.33 20.31 -16.13
C TRP A 28 -16.07 21.02 -14.81
N ARG A 29 -17.15 21.42 -14.12
CA ARG A 29 -17.05 22.10 -12.83
C ARG A 29 -17.33 21.15 -11.68
N PHE A 30 -16.38 21.07 -10.75
CA PHE A 30 -16.52 20.33 -9.51
C PHE A 30 -17.32 21.13 -8.49
N SER A 31 -18.32 20.49 -7.89
CA SER A 31 -18.91 20.92 -6.62
C SER A 31 -18.45 19.96 -5.53
N LEU A 32 -17.62 20.47 -4.61
CA LEU A 32 -17.03 19.70 -3.52
C LEU A 32 -17.56 20.23 -2.17
N PRO A 33 -17.80 19.37 -1.18
CA PRO A 33 -18.01 19.82 0.19
C PRO A 33 -16.68 20.35 0.78
N PRO A 34 -16.72 21.24 1.79
CA PRO A 34 -15.51 21.88 2.32
C PRO A 34 -14.42 20.90 2.79
N ASN A 35 -14.81 19.79 3.40
CA ASN A 35 -13.88 18.76 3.84
C ASN A 35 -13.21 18.02 2.67
N ALA A 36 -13.92 17.76 1.57
CA ALA A 36 -13.33 17.15 0.38
C ALA A 36 -12.43 18.14 -0.38
N ALA A 37 -12.76 19.43 -0.37
CA ALA A 37 -11.91 20.45 -0.98
C ALA A 37 -10.56 20.61 -0.27
N ALA A 38 -10.51 20.34 1.05
CA ALA A 38 -9.29 20.35 1.86
C ALA A 38 -8.57 18.99 1.90
N ASP A 39 -9.15 17.93 1.33
CA ASP A 39 -8.59 16.58 1.37
C ASP A 39 -7.49 16.38 0.32
N GLU A 40 -6.33 15.90 0.76
CA GLU A 40 -5.15 15.74 -0.08
C GLU A 40 -5.37 14.70 -1.21
N ALA A 41 -6.05 13.59 -0.92
CA ALA A 41 -6.32 12.56 -1.93
C ALA A 41 -7.32 13.03 -3.00
N ILE A 42 -8.34 13.81 -2.61
CA ILE A 42 -9.26 14.44 -3.57
C ILE A 42 -8.51 15.44 -4.46
N ARG A 43 -7.66 16.29 -3.87
CA ARG A 43 -6.84 17.26 -4.61
C ARG A 43 -5.95 16.57 -5.66
N LEU A 44 -5.30 15.47 -5.28
CA LEU A 44 -4.48 14.67 -6.19
C LEU A 44 -5.31 14.00 -7.30
N ALA A 45 -6.48 13.46 -6.97
CA ALA A 45 -7.35 12.86 -7.98
C ALA A 45 -7.80 13.91 -9.03
N ILE A 46 -8.11 15.13 -8.60
CA ILE A 46 -8.46 16.25 -9.50
C ILE A 46 -7.24 16.69 -10.33
N GLN A 47 -6.05 16.72 -9.72
CA GLN A 47 -4.80 16.98 -10.46
C GLN A 47 -4.58 15.93 -11.55
N ASP A 48 -4.70 14.63 -11.23
CA ASP A 48 -4.53 13.53 -12.17
C ASP A 48 -5.57 13.58 -13.31
N LEU A 49 -6.80 13.99 -12.99
CA LEU A 49 -7.86 14.27 -13.98
C LEU A 49 -7.49 15.41 -14.92
N ASN A 50 -6.97 16.53 -14.40
CA ASN A 50 -6.52 17.66 -15.22
C ASN A 50 -5.33 17.29 -16.12
N GLU A 51 -4.29 16.66 -15.56
CA GLU A 51 -3.11 16.22 -16.31
C GLU A 51 -3.47 15.26 -17.45
N THR A 52 -4.45 14.37 -17.21
CA THR A 52 -4.92 13.41 -18.21
C THR A 52 -5.92 14.02 -19.20
N GLY A 53 -6.75 14.95 -18.73
CA GLY A 53 -7.83 15.57 -19.48
C GLY A 53 -7.36 16.64 -20.46
N GLN A 54 -6.37 17.45 -20.08
CA GLN A 54 -5.84 18.53 -20.91
C GLN A 54 -5.47 18.10 -22.34
N PRO A 55 -4.66 17.03 -22.57
CA PRO A 55 -4.35 16.58 -23.93
C PRO A 55 -5.56 16.00 -24.68
N LEU A 56 -6.68 15.74 -23.98
CA LEU A 56 -7.94 15.26 -24.55
C LEU A 56 -8.95 16.40 -24.77
N GLY A 57 -8.57 17.65 -24.51
CA GLY A 57 -9.46 18.81 -24.61
C GLY A 57 -10.52 18.88 -23.50
N LEU A 58 -10.27 18.22 -22.36
CA LEU A 58 -11.08 18.29 -21.14
C LEU A 58 -10.39 19.20 -20.10
N ALA A 59 -11.14 20.09 -19.46
CA ALA A 59 -10.66 20.89 -18.34
C ALA A 59 -11.54 20.69 -17.11
N PHE A 60 -10.94 20.71 -15.92
CA PHE A 60 -11.64 20.55 -14.65
C PHE A 60 -11.36 21.69 -13.69
N GLU A 61 -12.43 22.34 -13.22
CA GLU A 61 -12.36 23.52 -12.36
C GLU A 61 -13.18 23.32 -11.10
N ILE A 62 -12.69 23.75 -9.94
CA ILE A 62 -13.50 23.77 -8.71
C ILE A 62 -14.40 25.01 -8.75
N SER A 63 -15.68 24.83 -8.47
CA SER A 63 -16.67 25.92 -8.43
C SER A 63 -17.45 25.88 -7.12
N GLU A 64 -17.66 27.07 -6.53
CA GLU A 64 -18.51 27.26 -5.36
C GLU A 64 -20.00 27.39 -5.73
N GLY A 65 -20.31 27.45 -7.03
CA GLY A 65 -21.66 27.60 -7.55
C GLY A 65 -22.52 26.34 -7.43
N ALA A 66 -23.84 26.52 -7.49
CA ALA A 66 -24.77 25.42 -7.64
C ALA A 66 -24.78 24.89 -9.09
N PRO A 67 -25.11 23.60 -9.29
CA PRO A 67 -25.25 23.03 -10.63
C PRO A 67 -26.27 23.79 -11.46
N THR A 68 -25.95 24.04 -12.72
CA THR A 68 -26.86 24.68 -13.68
C THR A 68 -26.94 23.84 -14.95
N ASP A 69 -28.03 23.99 -15.70
CA ASP A 69 -28.21 23.29 -16.98
C ASP A 69 -27.33 23.87 -18.12
N LYS A 70 -26.56 24.92 -17.85
CA LYS A 70 -25.70 25.58 -18.85
C LYS A 70 -24.29 24.99 -18.92
N ASP A 71 -23.92 24.17 -17.96
CA ASP A 71 -22.55 23.75 -17.73
C ASP A 71 -22.45 22.26 -17.42
N ASN A 72 -21.29 21.66 -17.67
CA ASN A 72 -21.04 20.30 -17.20
C ASN A 72 -20.57 20.33 -15.74
N TRP A 73 -21.12 19.43 -14.93
CA TRP A 73 -20.88 19.40 -13.49
C TRP A 73 -20.42 18.03 -13.02
N ILE A 74 -19.51 17.99 -12.05
CA ILE A 74 -19.17 16.80 -11.27
C ILE A 74 -19.46 17.12 -9.82
N LEU A 75 -20.47 16.46 -9.24
CA LEU A 75 -20.86 16.62 -7.86
C LEU A 75 -20.22 15.49 -7.06
N VAL A 76 -19.42 15.83 -6.05
CA VAL A 76 -18.68 14.84 -5.26
C VAL A 76 -19.18 14.84 -3.82
N GLY A 77 -19.36 13.66 -3.23
CA GLY A 77 -19.84 13.47 -1.87
C GLY A 77 -21.33 13.15 -1.77
N GLY A 78 -21.75 12.60 -0.63
CA GLY A 78 -23.15 12.32 -0.33
C GLY A 78 -23.96 13.58 -0.02
N PRO A 79 -25.32 13.51 -0.07
CA PRO A 79 -26.20 14.64 0.24
C PRO A 79 -26.12 15.13 1.69
N ASP A 80 -25.57 14.30 2.59
CA ASP A 80 -25.25 14.63 3.98
C ASP A 80 -24.02 15.53 4.12
N ARG A 81 -23.10 15.49 3.14
CA ARG A 81 -21.85 16.26 3.15
C ARG A 81 -21.85 17.42 2.16
N ASN A 82 -22.53 17.26 1.02
CA ASN A 82 -22.55 18.24 -0.06
C ASN A 82 -23.96 18.78 -0.33
N ILE A 83 -24.16 20.07 -0.02
CA ILE A 83 -25.45 20.78 -0.21
C ILE A 83 -25.89 20.83 -1.67
N ALA A 84 -24.96 20.89 -2.62
CA ALA A 84 -25.28 20.89 -4.05
C ALA A 84 -25.84 19.53 -4.49
N VAL A 85 -25.28 18.43 -3.96
CA VAL A 85 -25.79 17.07 -4.16
C VAL A 85 -27.17 16.92 -3.56
N GLN A 86 -27.36 17.40 -2.32
CA GLN A 86 -28.68 17.36 -1.65
C GLN A 86 -29.76 18.05 -2.48
N ARG A 87 -29.50 19.27 -2.96
CA ARG A 87 -30.45 20.03 -3.80
C ARG A 87 -30.70 19.33 -5.13
N PHE A 88 -29.63 18.94 -5.82
CA PHE A 88 -29.72 18.25 -7.12
C PHE A 88 -30.55 16.97 -7.03
N MET A 89 -30.39 16.21 -5.95
CA MET A 89 -31.17 14.99 -5.72
C MET A 89 -32.63 15.28 -5.39
N ALA A 90 -32.91 16.27 -4.53
CA ALA A 90 -34.26 16.64 -4.16
C ALA A 90 -35.08 17.17 -5.36
N GLU A 91 -34.46 17.97 -6.23
CA GLU A 91 -35.10 18.49 -7.45
C GLU A 91 -35.48 17.39 -8.45
N ARG A 92 -34.82 16.23 -8.37
CA ARG A 92 -34.97 15.11 -9.30
C ARG A 92 -35.62 13.87 -8.68
N ASP A 93 -36.10 13.97 -7.45
CA ASP A 93 -36.68 12.85 -6.69
C ASP A 93 -35.74 11.63 -6.68
N LEU A 94 -34.45 11.86 -6.46
CA LEU A 94 -33.43 10.82 -6.42
C LEU A 94 -33.19 10.36 -4.99
N GLU A 95 -33.24 9.05 -4.78
CA GLU A 95 -32.83 8.45 -3.52
C GLU A 95 -31.30 8.41 -3.40
N PRO A 96 -30.73 8.68 -2.22
CA PRO A 96 -29.34 8.39 -1.94
C PRO A 96 -29.10 6.91 -2.08
N VAL A 97 -27.95 6.56 -2.65
CA VAL A 97 -27.50 5.18 -2.57
C VAL A 97 -27.12 4.91 -1.12
N LYS A 98 -27.81 3.94 -0.51
CA LYS A 98 -27.65 3.53 0.88
C LYS A 98 -26.58 2.44 1.00
N ASP A 99 -26.05 2.25 2.20
CA ASP A 99 -25.26 1.07 2.60
C ASP A 99 -23.95 0.84 1.85
N TYR A 100 -23.23 1.91 1.48
CA TYR A 100 -21.87 1.74 1.00
C TYR A 100 -20.94 1.25 2.10
N PHE A 101 -20.11 0.26 1.77
CA PHE A 101 -18.85 0.06 2.47
C PHE A 101 -18.05 1.38 2.45
N PRO A 102 -17.28 1.75 3.49
CA PRO A 102 -16.62 3.07 3.57
C PRO A 102 -15.82 3.46 2.32
N GLN A 103 -15.22 2.48 1.63
CA GLN A 103 -14.42 2.66 0.42
C GLN A 103 -15.19 2.48 -0.90
N GLY A 104 -16.49 2.17 -0.82
CA GLY A 104 -17.38 2.06 -1.97
C GLY A 104 -17.93 3.41 -2.42
N PHE A 105 -18.38 3.44 -3.67
CA PHE A 105 -18.95 4.63 -4.30
C PHE A 105 -20.00 4.28 -5.34
N GLY A 106 -20.87 5.24 -5.63
CA GLY A 106 -21.72 5.24 -6.82
C GLY A 106 -21.34 6.39 -7.72
N ILE A 107 -21.48 6.15 -9.02
CA ILE A 107 -21.20 7.13 -10.07
C ILE A 107 -22.32 7.09 -11.11
N ARG A 108 -22.95 8.24 -11.36
CA ARG A 108 -24.08 8.32 -12.29
C ARG A 108 -24.09 9.61 -13.10
N THR A 109 -24.26 9.48 -14.41
CA THR A 109 -24.43 10.60 -15.34
C THR A 109 -25.91 10.92 -15.52
N PHE A 110 -26.22 12.21 -15.51
CA PHE A 110 -27.54 12.77 -15.79
C PHE A 110 -27.42 13.77 -16.94
N SER A 111 -28.30 13.67 -17.91
CA SER A 111 -28.38 14.61 -19.03
C SER A 111 -29.30 15.78 -18.71
N ASN A 112 -28.84 16.98 -18.99
CA ASN A 112 -29.55 18.25 -18.82
C ASN A 112 -29.59 18.97 -20.18
N GLY A 113 -30.12 18.31 -21.21
CA GLY A 113 -29.99 18.75 -22.60
C GLY A 113 -28.61 18.40 -23.18
N GLU A 114 -27.88 19.40 -23.69
CA GLU A 114 -26.52 19.21 -24.22
C GLU A 114 -25.45 19.09 -23.11
N LYS A 115 -25.81 19.46 -21.88
CA LYS A 115 -24.92 19.46 -20.72
C LYS A 115 -25.19 18.26 -19.83
N ARG A 116 -24.18 17.91 -19.02
CA ARG A 116 -24.21 16.70 -18.20
C ARG A 116 -23.82 16.99 -16.76
N THR A 117 -24.48 16.33 -15.84
CA THR A 117 -24.10 16.28 -14.43
C THR A 117 -23.67 14.86 -14.10
N LEU A 118 -22.45 14.69 -13.57
CA LEU A 118 -21.95 13.45 -13.04
C LEU A 118 -22.01 13.53 -11.51
N LEU A 119 -22.73 12.62 -10.87
CA LEU A 119 -22.71 12.46 -9.42
C LEU A 119 -21.73 11.36 -9.04
N ILE A 120 -20.82 11.64 -8.12
CA ILE A 120 -19.89 10.69 -7.50
C ILE A 120 -20.11 10.75 -5.99
N ALA A 121 -20.63 9.68 -5.38
CA ALA A 121 -20.93 9.67 -3.96
C ALA A 121 -20.45 8.36 -3.32
N GLY A 122 -19.47 8.46 -2.44
CA GLY A 122 -19.04 7.40 -1.53
C GLY A 122 -19.67 7.53 -0.14
N ALA A 123 -19.58 6.46 0.66
CA ALA A 123 -19.94 6.51 2.09
C ALA A 123 -19.01 7.43 2.91
N SER A 124 -17.81 7.68 2.42
CA SER A 124 -16.78 8.48 3.10
C SER A 124 -15.90 9.20 2.07
N LEU A 125 -14.97 10.03 2.56
CA LEU A 125 -13.98 10.71 1.71
C LEU A 125 -13.15 9.73 0.87
N VAL A 126 -12.70 8.60 1.45
CA VAL A 126 -11.95 7.60 0.66
C VAL A 126 -12.83 6.97 -0.43
N GLY A 127 -14.14 6.79 -0.19
CA GLY A 127 -15.08 6.37 -1.23
C GLY A 127 -15.18 7.38 -2.36
N ASP A 128 -15.29 8.67 -2.03
CA ASP A 128 -15.30 9.78 -3.00
C ASP A 128 -14.00 9.78 -3.85
N VAL A 129 -12.83 9.61 -3.20
CA VAL A 129 -11.52 9.46 -3.87
C VAL A 129 -11.51 8.27 -4.84
N ARG A 130 -12.01 7.10 -4.43
CA ARG A 130 -12.08 5.93 -5.34
C ARG A 130 -12.99 6.19 -6.54
N GLY A 131 -14.09 6.92 -6.35
CA GLY A 131 -14.97 7.32 -7.43
C GLY A 131 -14.30 8.26 -8.44
N LEU A 132 -13.50 9.22 -7.97
CA LEU A 132 -12.71 10.09 -8.84
C LEU A 132 -11.64 9.32 -9.61
N TYR A 133 -10.91 8.41 -8.96
CA TYR A 133 -9.93 7.58 -9.65
C TYR A 133 -10.55 6.59 -10.63
N TRP A 134 -11.77 6.12 -10.37
CA TRP A 134 -12.53 5.37 -11.35
C TRP A 134 -12.89 6.21 -12.57
N LEU A 135 -13.40 7.43 -12.37
CA LEU A 135 -13.63 8.37 -13.47
C LEU A 135 -12.34 8.63 -14.27
N TRP A 136 -11.23 8.86 -13.59
CA TRP A 136 -9.91 9.05 -14.20
C TRP A 136 -9.52 7.86 -15.10
N ASP A 137 -9.68 6.64 -14.61
CA ASP A 137 -9.45 5.44 -15.39
C ASP A 137 -10.38 5.34 -16.61
N ARG A 138 -11.67 5.65 -16.44
CA ARG A 138 -12.63 5.68 -17.55
C ARG A 138 -12.27 6.71 -18.62
N ILE A 139 -11.78 7.89 -18.25
CA ILE A 139 -11.28 8.90 -19.19
C ILE A 139 -10.06 8.38 -19.95
N ARG A 140 -9.13 7.68 -19.27
CA ARG A 140 -7.95 7.09 -19.93
C ARG A 140 -8.32 6.05 -20.98
N VAL A 141 -9.38 5.29 -20.76
CA VAL A 141 -9.90 4.29 -21.71
C VAL A 141 -10.71 4.94 -22.83
N HIS A 142 -11.70 5.77 -22.49
CA HIS A 142 -12.68 6.28 -23.45
C HIS A 142 -12.27 7.59 -24.14
N LYS A 143 -11.20 8.26 -23.65
CA LYS A 143 -10.69 9.54 -24.15
C LYS A 143 -11.70 10.70 -24.08
N LYS A 144 -12.75 10.54 -23.26
CA LYS A 144 -13.81 11.51 -22.96
C LYS A 144 -14.45 11.12 -21.62
N ILE A 145 -15.33 11.96 -21.07
CA ILE A 145 -16.20 11.53 -19.96
C ILE A 145 -17.35 10.69 -20.53
N PRO A 146 -17.42 9.37 -20.27
CA PRO A 146 -18.52 8.53 -20.74
C PRO A 146 -19.77 8.72 -19.87
N ASP A 147 -20.90 8.21 -20.36
CA ASP A 147 -22.08 8.07 -19.51
C ASP A 147 -21.88 6.87 -18.57
N LEU A 148 -22.09 7.09 -17.28
CA LEU A 148 -21.80 6.12 -16.23
C LEU A 148 -23.06 5.89 -15.40
N ASN A 149 -23.26 4.67 -14.93
CA ASN A 149 -24.33 4.31 -13.99
C ASN A 149 -23.92 3.05 -13.22
N GLU A 150 -23.03 3.23 -12.26
CA GLU A 150 -22.33 2.13 -11.61
C GLU A 150 -22.33 2.33 -10.09
N VAL A 151 -22.41 1.23 -9.36
CA VAL A 151 -22.10 1.15 -7.93
C VAL A 151 -20.94 0.18 -7.78
N ARG A 152 -19.88 0.62 -7.09
CA ARG A 152 -18.64 -0.13 -6.92
C ARG A 152 -18.30 -0.22 -5.45
N VAL A 153 -18.08 -1.45 -4.98
CA VAL A 153 -17.59 -1.75 -3.64
C VAL A 153 -16.37 -2.66 -3.80
N PRO A 154 -15.22 -2.34 -3.17
CA PRO A 154 -14.08 -3.24 -3.17
C PRO A 154 -14.46 -4.60 -2.59
N ALA A 155 -14.16 -5.69 -3.30
CA ALA A 155 -14.40 -7.05 -2.79
C ALA A 155 -13.45 -7.43 -1.64
N LEU A 156 -12.30 -6.76 -1.55
CA LEU A 156 -11.30 -6.95 -0.52
C LEU A 156 -11.13 -5.65 0.25
N ASN A 157 -11.34 -5.70 1.56
CA ASN A 157 -11.25 -4.54 2.44
C ASN A 157 -9.81 -4.10 2.68
N LEU A 158 -8.87 -5.04 2.61
CA LEU A 158 -7.44 -4.85 2.82
C LEU A 158 -6.71 -5.12 1.50
N ARG A 159 -5.98 -4.13 1.01
CA ARG A 159 -5.25 -4.18 -0.26
C ARG A 159 -3.85 -3.60 -0.04
N VAL A 160 -2.86 -4.48 -0.05
CA VAL A 160 -1.47 -4.20 0.36
C VAL A 160 -0.55 -4.05 -0.85
N ASP A 161 0.20 -2.95 -0.88
CA ASP A 161 1.39 -2.81 -1.72
C ASP A 161 2.59 -3.43 -0.96
N CYS A 162 2.98 -4.65 -1.34
CA CYS A 162 3.86 -5.52 -0.54
C CYS A 162 5.35 -5.22 -0.74
N PRO A 163 6.17 -5.32 0.33
CA PRO A 163 7.62 -5.12 0.29
C PRO A 163 8.37 -6.20 -0.51
N TRP A 164 9.57 -5.86 -0.99
CA TRP A 164 10.58 -6.87 -1.33
C TRP A 164 12.00 -6.30 -1.13
N GLY A 165 12.78 -6.91 -0.21
CA GLY A 165 14.11 -6.46 0.20
C GLY A 165 14.10 -5.07 0.89
N LYS A 166 15.22 -4.33 0.81
CA LYS A 166 15.30 -2.92 1.30
C LYS A 166 14.46 -1.93 0.49
N SER A 167 13.89 -2.36 -0.62
CA SER A 167 12.98 -1.50 -1.35
C SER A 167 11.73 -1.36 -0.49
N SER A 168 11.29 -0.13 -0.25
CA SER A 168 9.95 0.18 0.31
C SER A 168 8.98 0.39 -0.85
N PRO A 169 8.48 -0.66 -1.53
CA PRO A 169 7.46 -0.51 -2.57
C PRO A 169 6.18 0.04 -1.93
N GLY A 170 5.50 0.89 -2.68
CA GLY A 170 4.37 1.69 -2.22
C GLY A 170 4.73 2.84 -1.28
N GLY A 171 5.40 2.60 -0.15
CA GLY A 171 5.62 3.60 0.90
C GLY A 171 6.94 4.36 0.88
N GLY A 172 7.88 4.03 -0.02
CA GLY A 172 9.24 4.58 0.02
C GLY A 172 9.42 6.05 -0.41
N SER A 173 8.39 6.66 -0.98
CA SER A 173 8.36 8.07 -1.36
C SER A 173 6.94 8.57 -1.61
N GLU A 174 6.72 9.88 -1.58
CA GLU A 174 5.43 10.47 -1.96
C GLU A 174 4.95 10.01 -3.34
N ALA A 175 5.86 9.95 -4.33
CA ALA A 175 5.52 9.53 -5.69
C ALA A 175 5.01 8.08 -5.73
N ARG A 176 5.59 7.19 -4.90
CA ARG A 176 5.11 5.80 -4.77
C ARG A 176 3.77 5.75 -4.05
N LEU A 177 3.58 6.53 -2.98
CA LEU A 177 2.32 6.63 -2.25
C LEU A 177 1.17 7.08 -3.17
N ARG A 178 1.39 8.13 -3.97
CA ARG A 178 0.43 8.58 -5.00
C ARG A 178 0.12 7.48 -6.01
N ASN A 179 1.13 6.72 -6.41
CA ASN A 179 0.93 5.58 -7.31
C ASN A 179 0.08 4.49 -6.65
N SER A 180 0.35 4.13 -5.39
CA SER A 180 -0.43 3.13 -4.66
C SER A 180 -1.89 3.56 -4.49
N LEU A 181 -2.14 4.86 -4.24
CA LEU A 181 -3.49 5.43 -4.19
C LEU A 181 -4.25 5.21 -5.51
N ARG A 182 -3.64 5.53 -6.65
CA ARG A 182 -4.22 5.34 -7.99
C ARG A 182 -4.65 3.90 -8.27
N TYR A 183 -3.90 2.93 -7.73
CA TYR A 183 -4.16 1.49 -7.91
C TYR A 183 -5.10 0.89 -6.86
N GLY A 184 -5.65 1.69 -5.96
CA GLY A 184 -6.64 1.18 -5.01
C GLY A 184 -6.05 0.70 -3.68
N PHE A 185 -4.73 0.72 -3.47
CA PHE A 185 -4.13 0.21 -2.23
C PHE A 185 -4.54 1.08 -1.03
N ASN A 186 -4.65 0.45 0.15
CA ASN A 186 -4.93 1.13 1.41
C ASN A 186 -3.97 0.74 2.55
N TRP A 187 -3.00 -0.14 2.24
CA TRP A 187 -1.85 -0.44 3.07
C TRP A 187 -0.59 -0.43 2.19
N VAL A 188 0.48 0.16 2.67
CA VAL A 188 1.73 0.32 1.92
C VAL A 188 2.94 -0.01 2.78
N ALA A 189 3.95 -0.65 2.19
CA ALA A 189 5.18 -0.99 2.87
C ALA A 189 6.12 0.22 2.98
N GLY A 190 6.46 0.58 4.21
CA GLY A 190 7.42 1.61 4.55
C GLY A 190 8.87 1.09 4.65
N PRO A 191 9.76 1.85 5.30
CA PRO A 191 11.14 1.45 5.54
C PRO A 191 11.25 0.15 6.37
N PRO A 192 12.35 -0.60 6.23
CA PRO A 192 12.58 -1.82 7.01
C PRO A 192 12.64 -1.55 8.52
N VAL A 193 12.13 -2.49 9.31
CA VAL A 193 12.15 -2.44 10.79
C VAL A 193 13.55 -2.17 11.34
N LEU A 194 14.57 -2.85 10.81
CA LEU A 194 15.95 -2.71 11.29
C LEU A 194 16.51 -1.30 11.09
N ASP A 195 16.06 -0.58 10.06
CA ASP A 195 16.48 0.79 9.76
C ASP A 195 15.73 1.84 10.61
N LEU A 196 14.80 1.39 11.46
CA LEU A 196 13.93 2.26 12.27
C LEU A 196 14.10 2.05 13.78
N VAL A 197 14.52 0.86 14.22
CA VAL A 197 14.74 0.59 15.66
C VAL A 197 15.84 1.52 16.20
N PRO A 198 15.66 2.15 17.37
CA PRO A 198 16.69 2.96 18.01
C PRO A 198 17.79 2.08 18.63
N TRP A 199 18.72 1.62 17.79
CA TRP A 199 19.93 0.95 18.25
C TRP A 199 20.88 1.93 18.93
N ASP A 200 21.65 1.44 19.92
CA ASP A 200 22.63 2.26 20.65
C ASP A 200 24.01 2.31 19.97
N SER A 201 24.24 1.49 18.95
CA SER A 201 25.51 1.40 18.22
C SER A 201 25.59 2.42 17.08
N GLU A 202 26.78 2.95 16.82
CA GLU A 202 27.04 3.73 15.62
C GLU A 202 27.61 2.85 14.51
N PRO A 203 27.26 3.11 13.22
CA PRO A 203 26.52 4.27 12.73
C PRO A 203 24.98 4.12 12.75
N GLU A 204 24.43 3.00 13.22
CA GLU A 204 22.99 2.70 13.17
C GLU A 204 22.16 3.69 14.00
N ALA A 205 22.63 4.11 15.16
CA ALA A 205 21.93 5.04 16.05
C ALA A 205 21.60 6.35 15.32
N THR A 206 22.63 6.98 14.74
CA THR A 206 22.48 8.21 13.98
C THR A 206 21.68 7.99 12.68
N ARG A 207 21.97 6.92 11.93
CA ARG A 207 21.25 6.62 10.67
C ARG A 207 19.75 6.38 10.92
N ASN A 208 19.42 5.56 11.91
CA ASN A 208 18.04 5.19 12.20
C ASN A 208 17.24 6.36 12.80
N ALA A 209 17.89 7.27 13.53
CA ALA A 209 17.25 8.52 13.94
C ALA A 209 16.76 9.34 12.74
N SER A 210 17.63 9.54 11.74
CA SER A 210 17.26 10.23 10.50
C SER A 210 16.18 9.48 9.71
N ASN A 211 16.29 8.15 9.61
CA ASN A 211 15.30 7.31 8.94
C ASN A 211 13.92 7.40 9.60
N ARG A 212 13.85 7.47 10.95
CA ARG A 212 12.60 7.66 11.67
C ARG A 212 11.95 8.99 11.34
N GLU A 213 12.69 10.11 11.32
CA GLU A 213 12.13 11.41 10.93
C GLU A 213 11.51 11.35 9.52
N ARG A 214 12.24 10.80 8.55
CA ARG A 214 11.73 10.60 7.19
C ARG A 214 10.52 9.66 7.15
N ALA A 215 10.51 8.61 7.98
CA ALA A 215 9.38 7.71 8.07
C ALA A 215 8.14 8.43 8.61
N ARG A 216 8.27 9.34 9.59
CA ARG A 216 7.13 10.14 10.10
C ARG A 216 6.46 10.93 9.00
N GLU A 217 7.25 11.65 8.20
CA GLU A 217 6.76 12.43 7.06
C GLU A 217 6.00 11.56 6.05
N LEU A 218 6.52 10.36 5.76
CA LEU A 218 5.88 9.42 4.84
C LEU A 218 4.62 8.78 5.43
N ILE A 219 4.59 8.50 6.73
CA ILE A 219 3.40 7.98 7.44
C ILE A 219 2.30 9.03 7.44
N GLU A 220 2.62 10.27 7.82
CA GLU A 220 1.67 11.39 7.80
C GLU A 220 1.11 11.59 6.39
N TYR A 221 1.97 11.57 5.38
CA TYR A 221 1.52 11.69 4.00
C TYR A 221 0.64 10.50 3.60
N ALA A 222 0.99 9.26 3.94
CA ALA A 222 0.15 8.09 3.66
C ALA A 222 -1.23 8.21 4.33
N HIS A 223 -1.29 8.69 5.58
CA HIS A 223 -2.54 8.93 6.30
C HIS A 223 -3.40 10.01 5.62
N SER A 224 -2.77 11.09 5.12
CA SER A 224 -3.46 12.11 4.32
C SER A 224 -4.07 11.56 3.02
N LEU A 225 -3.54 10.43 2.55
CA LEU A 225 -4.06 9.69 1.39
C LEU A 225 -5.03 8.56 1.75
N HIS A 226 -5.47 8.48 3.02
CA HIS A 226 -6.32 7.41 3.55
C HIS A 226 -5.70 6.01 3.43
N MET A 227 -4.37 5.91 3.51
CA MET A 227 -3.61 4.66 3.51
C MET A 227 -2.89 4.47 4.84
N LYS A 228 -2.71 3.21 5.26
CA LYS A 228 -1.90 2.84 6.42
C LYS A 228 -0.50 2.40 5.99
N MET A 229 0.50 2.60 6.85
CA MET A 229 1.88 2.23 6.59
C MET A 229 2.39 1.19 7.59
N PHE A 230 3.04 0.15 7.09
CA PHE A 230 3.69 -0.88 7.91
C PHE A 230 5.16 -1.05 7.54
N SER A 231 5.99 -1.49 8.48
CA SER A 231 7.41 -1.75 8.23
C SER A 231 7.70 -3.23 8.05
N PHE A 232 8.55 -3.55 7.09
CA PHE A 232 8.94 -4.92 6.77
C PHE A 232 10.17 -5.36 7.58
N SER A 233 10.20 -6.61 8.03
CA SER A 233 11.35 -7.21 8.71
C SER A 233 11.61 -8.62 8.23
N HIS A 234 12.88 -9.00 8.16
CA HIS A 234 13.25 -10.41 8.24
C HIS A 234 13.30 -10.83 9.71
N GLY A 235 12.53 -11.86 10.06
CA GLY A 235 12.33 -12.25 11.45
C GLY A 235 13.62 -12.62 12.19
N PHE A 236 14.59 -13.16 11.46
CA PHE A 236 15.83 -13.77 11.96
C PHE A 236 17.04 -12.83 11.98
N ALA A 237 16.88 -11.60 11.51
CA ALA A 237 17.93 -10.58 11.60
C ALA A 237 17.78 -9.76 12.89
N HIS A 238 18.90 -9.53 13.57
CA HIS A 238 18.97 -8.76 14.82
C HIS A 238 20.29 -8.00 14.94
N HIS A 239 20.29 -6.94 15.76
CA HIS A 239 21.51 -6.22 16.07
C HIS A 239 22.23 -6.87 17.26
N PRO A 240 23.56 -7.12 17.22
CA PRO A 240 24.27 -7.82 18.30
C PRO A 240 24.19 -7.13 19.66
N SER A 241 23.99 -5.80 19.70
CA SER A 241 23.82 -5.07 20.95
C SER A 241 22.57 -5.51 21.72
N LEU A 242 21.51 -5.90 21.02
CA LEU A 242 20.24 -6.30 21.63
C LEU A 242 20.37 -7.59 22.44
N ILE A 243 21.07 -8.58 21.87
CA ILE A 243 21.34 -9.86 22.55
C ILE A 243 22.21 -9.62 23.78
N ARG A 244 23.23 -8.76 23.68
CA ARG A 244 24.10 -8.39 24.81
C ARG A 244 23.36 -7.62 25.91
N GLU A 245 22.51 -6.66 25.54
CA GLU A 245 21.73 -5.84 26.46
C GLU A 245 20.79 -6.70 27.32
N VAL A 246 20.06 -7.61 26.70
CA VAL A 246 19.13 -8.53 27.38
C VAL A 246 19.89 -9.66 28.10
N GLY A 247 21.17 -9.87 27.75
CA GLY A 247 21.99 -10.96 28.27
C GLY A 247 21.44 -12.32 27.86
N ALA A 248 20.98 -12.42 26.61
CA ALA A 248 20.45 -13.62 26.00
C ALA A 248 21.55 -14.43 25.29
N THR A 249 21.29 -15.72 25.11
CA THR A 249 21.99 -16.58 24.16
C THR A 249 21.15 -16.74 22.91
N LEU A 250 21.79 -17.06 21.79
CA LEU A 250 21.10 -17.43 20.56
C LEU A 250 20.55 -18.85 20.71
N SER A 251 19.42 -18.99 21.42
CA SER A 251 18.75 -20.27 21.63
C SER A 251 17.25 -20.09 21.87
N PRO A 252 16.36 -20.82 21.17
CA PRO A 252 14.93 -20.85 21.44
C PRO A 252 14.58 -21.37 22.83
N CYS A 253 15.49 -22.13 23.46
CA CYS A 253 15.30 -22.64 24.82
C CYS A 253 15.71 -21.62 25.90
N ASP A 254 16.37 -20.53 25.52
CA ASP A 254 16.67 -19.42 26.42
C ASP A 254 15.49 -18.44 26.43
N PRO A 255 14.73 -18.30 27.54
CA PRO A 255 13.62 -17.36 27.60
C PRO A 255 14.04 -15.90 27.34
N LYS A 256 15.31 -15.56 27.61
CA LYS A 256 15.83 -14.21 27.32
C LYS A 256 15.98 -13.93 25.84
N PHE A 257 16.13 -14.97 25.00
CA PHE A 257 16.12 -14.79 23.55
C PHE A 257 14.78 -14.24 23.08
N TRP A 258 13.68 -14.80 23.57
CA TRP A 258 12.33 -14.31 23.25
C TRP A 258 12.08 -12.91 23.81
N GLU A 259 12.65 -12.59 24.97
CA GLU A 259 12.62 -11.21 25.48
C GLU A 259 13.37 -10.24 24.56
N ALA A 260 14.52 -10.63 24.02
CA ALA A 260 15.22 -9.83 23.01
C ALA A 260 14.36 -9.61 21.75
N VAL A 261 13.64 -10.64 21.29
CA VAL A 261 12.68 -10.50 20.18
C VAL A 261 11.59 -9.48 20.53
N ARG A 262 11.03 -9.52 21.75
CA ARG A 262 10.03 -8.53 22.21
C ARG A 262 10.60 -7.12 22.24
N GLU A 263 11.78 -6.96 22.83
CA GLU A 263 12.45 -5.66 22.98
C GLU A 263 12.75 -4.99 21.63
N LYS A 264 13.09 -5.75 20.58
CA LYS A 264 13.22 -5.20 19.21
C LYS A 264 11.96 -4.41 18.80
N TYR A 265 10.78 -5.02 18.96
CA TYR A 265 9.52 -4.42 18.53
C TYR A 265 9.02 -3.35 19.51
N ARG A 266 9.26 -3.51 20.82
CA ARG A 266 8.98 -2.44 21.80
C ARG A 266 9.80 -1.19 21.50
N LYS A 267 11.11 -1.33 21.26
CA LYS A 267 11.99 -0.21 20.89
C LYS A 267 11.50 0.49 19.62
N LEU A 268 11.11 -0.27 18.58
CA LEU A 268 10.53 0.28 17.36
C LEU A 268 9.26 1.10 17.63
N LEU A 269 8.26 0.47 18.26
CA LEU A 269 6.91 1.06 18.37
C LEU A 269 6.85 2.16 19.43
N ASN A 270 7.75 2.18 20.41
CA ASN A 270 7.94 3.32 21.30
C ASN A 270 8.58 4.52 20.55
N ALA A 271 9.50 4.28 19.63
CA ALA A 271 10.19 5.34 18.89
C ALA A 271 9.38 5.88 17.70
N LEU A 272 8.46 5.08 17.16
CA LEU A 272 7.63 5.40 16.00
C LEU A 272 6.16 4.99 16.23
N PRO A 273 5.48 5.58 17.23
CA PRO A 273 4.12 5.19 17.63
C PRO A 273 3.05 5.41 16.53
N GLU A 274 3.33 6.23 15.52
CA GLU A 274 2.46 6.50 14.37
C GLU A 274 2.47 5.37 13.33
N LEU A 275 3.42 4.44 13.37
CA LEU A 275 3.45 3.28 12.49
C LEU A 275 2.20 2.41 12.71
N ASP A 276 1.53 1.98 11.62
CA ASP A 276 0.25 1.25 11.72
C ASP A 276 0.44 -0.25 11.95
N GLY A 277 1.61 -0.79 11.59
CA GLY A 277 1.87 -2.21 11.69
C GLY A 277 3.26 -2.64 11.28
N ILE A 278 3.49 -3.95 11.32
CA ILE A 278 4.69 -4.56 10.76
C ILE A 278 4.33 -5.75 9.87
N GLU A 279 5.28 -6.10 9.01
CA GLU A 279 5.30 -7.36 8.30
C GLU A 279 6.57 -8.13 8.62
N ILE A 280 6.44 -9.44 8.87
CA ILE A 280 7.59 -10.32 9.06
C ILE A 280 7.64 -11.36 7.96
N CYS A 281 8.81 -11.49 7.36
CA CYS A 281 9.20 -12.59 6.50
C CYS A 281 10.25 -13.45 7.18
N ASN A 282 10.02 -14.76 7.21
CA ASN A 282 10.95 -15.74 7.77
C ASN A 282 11.71 -16.51 6.69
N ASP A 283 11.29 -16.41 5.43
CA ASP A 283 11.94 -17.06 4.29
C ASP A 283 12.76 -16.04 3.47
N ASP A 284 13.73 -16.54 2.71
CA ASP A 284 14.71 -15.77 1.91
C ASP A 284 15.45 -14.69 2.72
N LEU A 285 16.48 -15.14 3.44
CA LEU A 285 17.40 -14.31 4.20
C LEU A 285 18.32 -13.49 3.28
N SER A 286 17.74 -12.50 2.59
CA SER A 286 18.46 -11.59 1.70
C SER A 286 18.15 -10.12 2.00
N GLY A 287 19.07 -9.22 1.61
CA GLY A 287 18.81 -7.79 1.64
C GLY A 287 19.07 -7.07 2.98
N PHE A 288 19.72 -7.68 3.95
CA PHE A 288 20.33 -6.96 5.09
C PHE A 288 21.83 -6.78 4.84
N TRP A 289 22.29 -5.57 5.13
CA TRP A 289 23.65 -5.10 5.00
C TRP A 289 24.01 -4.42 6.33
N ASP A 290 25.28 -4.17 6.60
CA ASP A 290 25.79 -3.64 7.88
C ASP A 290 25.90 -4.73 8.99
N ASP A 291 26.13 -4.34 10.25
CA ASP A 291 26.53 -5.21 11.36
C ASP A 291 25.38 -6.07 11.96
N TYR A 292 24.35 -6.36 11.16
CA TYR A 292 23.25 -7.23 11.61
C TYR A 292 23.67 -8.69 11.55
N GLU A 293 23.39 -9.42 12.63
CA GLU A 293 23.59 -10.86 12.71
C GLU A 293 22.31 -11.58 12.32
N ILE A 294 22.50 -12.70 11.61
CA ILE A 294 21.44 -13.61 11.22
C ILE A 294 21.53 -14.79 12.17
N TYR A 295 20.40 -15.14 12.75
CA TYR A 295 20.25 -16.38 13.51
C TYR A 295 18.89 -16.96 13.23
N ASP A 296 18.85 -18.17 12.69
CA ASP A 296 17.61 -18.88 12.41
C ASP A 296 17.21 -19.76 13.60
N PRO A 297 16.37 -19.27 14.56
CA PRO A 297 15.92 -20.06 15.70
C PRO A 297 15.11 -21.29 15.31
N MET A 298 14.62 -21.39 14.06
CA MET A 298 13.87 -22.58 13.62
C MET A 298 14.80 -23.77 13.38
N HIS A 299 16.05 -23.52 12.97
CA HIS A 299 16.97 -24.56 12.50
C HIS A 299 18.32 -24.59 13.25
N GLU A 300 18.85 -23.45 13.68
CA GLU A 300 20.22 -23.30 14.20
C GLU A 300 20.33 -23.51 15.72
N THR A 301 19.73 -24.59 16.23
CA THR A 301 19.80 -24.94 17.68
C THR A 301 19.55 -26.43 17.95
N PRO A 302 20.47 -27.33 17.60
CA PRO A 302 20.27 -28.76 17.80
C PRO A 302 20.13 -29.17 19.28
N GLU A 303 20.69 -28.41 20.21
CA GLU A 303 20.62 -28.64 21.65
C GLU A 303 19.25 -28.29 22.26
N CYS A 304 18.45 -27.46 21.58
CA CYS A 304 17.12 -27.12 22.06
C CYS A 304 16.10 -28.18 21.60
N GLY A 305 15.55 -28.97 22.53
CA GLY A 305 14.62 -30.05 22.24
C GLY A 305 13.21 -29.62 21.76
N TRP A 306 13.00 -28.35 21.44
CA TRP A 306 11.73 -27.87 20.91
C TRP A 306 11.56 -28.27 19.44
N SER A 307 10.36 -28.70 19.06
CA SER A 307 10.01 -28.96 17.67
C SER A 307 10.01 -27.66 16.85
N TYR A 308 10.13 -27.80 15.52
CA TYR A 308 9.95 -26.69 14.57
C TYR A 308 8.64 -25.93 14.84
N THR A 309 7.52 -26.65 14.93
CA THR A 309 6.19 -26.06 15.14
C THR A 309 6.07 -25.30 16.45
N LYS A 310 6.73 -25.79 17.52
CA LYS A 310 6.79 -25.08 18.80
C LYS A 310 7.62 -23.80 18.71
N ARG A 311 8.81 -23.85 18.10
CA ARG A 311 9.69 -22.67 17.92
C ARG A 311 8.98 -21.60 17.11
N PHE A 312 8.32 -21.99 16.01
CA PHE A 312 7.62 -21.07 15.13
C PHE A 312 6.40 -20.45 15.81
N ARG A 313 5.59 -21.24 16.49
CA ARG A 313 4.45 -20.74 17.28
C ARG A 313 4.90 -19.75 18.35
N GLU A 314 5.97 -20.07 19.08
CA GLU A 314 6.52 -19.17 20.10
C GLU A 314 7.00 -17.86 19.48
N PHE A 315 7.68 -17.90 18.32
CA PHE A 315 8.11 -16.71 17.61
C PHE A 315 6.92 -15.82 17.21
N VAL A 316 5.92 -16.38 16.53
CA VAL A 316 4.74 -15.62 16.07
C VAL A 316 4.00 -15.01 17.27
N LYS A 317 3.79 -15.80 18.33
CA LYS A 317 3.13 -15.34 19.55
C LYS A 317 3.92 -14.24 20.24
N THR A 318 5.24 -14.39 20.34
CA THR A 318 6.14 -13.40 20.94
C THR A 318 6.05 -12.05 20.25
N VAL A 319 6.01 -12.04 18.92
CA VAL A 319 5.82 -10.80 18.15
C VAL A 319 4.40 -10.26 18.31
N TYR A 320 3.40 -11.12 18.22
CA TYR A 320 1.99 -10.76 18.36
C TYR A 320 1.73 -10.04 19.69
N ASP A 321 2.19 -10.62 20.79
CA ASP A 321 1.99 -10.09 22.14
C ASP A 321 2.46 -8.63 22.27
N VAL A 322 3.56 -8.27 21.59
CA VAL A 322 4.06 -6.89 21.59
C VAL A 322 3.29 -6.05 20.58
N VAL A 323 3.37 -6.40 19.30
CA VAL A 323 2.86 -5.55 18.21
C VAL A 323 1.36 -5.31 18.35
N VAL A 324 0.60 -6.38 18.57
CA VAL A 324 -0.85 -6.32 18.71
C VAL A 324 -1.22 -6.14 20.18
N GLY A 325 -0.69 -6.98 21.07
CA GLY A 325 -1.10 -7.00 22.48
C GLY A 325 -0.74 -5.74 23.27
N GLU A 326 0.49 -5.22 23.12
CA GLU A 326 0.94 -4.03 23.83
C GLU A 326 0.63 -2.73 23.09
N PHE A 327 0.74 -2.71 21.76
CA PHE A 327 0.63 -1.48 20.96
C PHE A 327 -0.61 -1.38 20.06
N GLY A 328 -1.45 -2.41 19.98
CA GLY A 328 -2.68 -2.40 19.17
C GLY A 328 -2.44 -2.22 17.66
N LYS A 329 -1.25 -2.58 17.16
CA LYS A 329 -0.87 -2.45 15.76
C LYS A 329 -1.27 -3.68 14.95
N THR A 330 -1.20 -3.56 13.62
CA THR A 330 -1.44 -4.71 12.73
C THR A 330 -0.16 -5.53 12.53
N TYR A 331 -0.28 -6.85 12.62
CA TYR A 331 0.79 -7.78 12.35
C TYR A 331 0.49 -8.61 11.10
N PHE A 332 1.28 -8.39 10.05
CA PHE A 332 1.32 -9.26 8.87
C PHE A 332 2.43 -10.29 9.02
N HIS A 333 2.12 -11.57 8.83
CA HIS A 333 3.12 -12.63 8.87
C HIS A 333 3.15 -13.41 7.57
N PHE A 334 4.28 -13.37 6.88
CA PHE A 334 4.48 -14.09 5.64
C PHE A 334 4.63 -15.58 5.89
N THR A 335 3.75 -16.38 5.29
CA THR A 335 3.65 -17.82 5.55
C THR A 335 4.21 -18.69 4.43
N TRP A 336 5.18 -18.17 3.69
CA TRP A 336 5.82 -18.88 2.60
C TRP A 336 7.17 -19.48 3.06
N SER A 337 7.48 -20.69 2.58
CA SER A 337 8.71 -21.45 2.82
C SER A 337 8.95 -22.36 1.61
N LEU A 338 10.19 -22.41 1.13
CA LEU A 338 10.63 -23.36 0.08
C LEU A 338 10.80 -24.80 0.58
N VAL A 339 10.80 -25.02 1.89
CA VAL A 339 11.05 -26.34 2.46
C VAL A 339 9.74 -27.14 2.53
N LEU A 340 9.69 -28.25 1.79
CA LEU A 340 8.47 -29.05 1.54
C LEU A 340 7.78 -29.66 2.78
N HIS A 341 8.38 -29.54 3.97
CA HIS A 341 7.88 -30.08 5.23
C HIS A 341 7.82 -29.03 6.35
N GLU A 342 7.79 -27.75 5.98
CA GLU A 342 7.72 -26.61 6.89
C GLU A 342 6.37 -25.88 6.77
N LEU A 343 6.33 -24.58 7.10
CA LEU A 343 5.18 -23.68 7.18
C LEU A 343 4.16 -23.73 6.01
N THR A 344 4.61 -24.09 4.80
CA THR A 344 3.74 -24.23 3.62
C THR A 344 3.03 -25.60 3.53
N THR A 345 3.35 -26.52 4.45
CA THR A 345 2.72 -27.83 4.57
C THR A 345 1.44 -27.71 5.42
N PRO A 346 0.27 -28.13 4.93
CA PRO A 346 -1.01 -27.97 5.63
C PRO A 346 -1.03 -28.47 7.09
N GLU A 347 -0.41 -29.61 7.37
CA GLU A 347 -0.35 -30.20 8.70
C GLU A 347 0.49 -29.34 9.64
N VAL A 348 1.69 -28.96 9.21
CA VAL A 348 2.61 -28.08 9.95
C VAL A 348 2.01 -26.70 10.17
N HIS A 349 1.33 -26.15 9.16
CA HIS A 349 0.65 -24.87 9.25
C HIS A 349 -0.42 -24.86 10.34
N ARG A 350 -1.26 -25.92 10.42
CA ARG A 350 -2.27 -26.06 11.48
C ARG A 350 -1.66 -26.27 12.86
N GLU A 351 -0.53 -26.96 12.93
CA GLU A 351 0.20 -27.11 14.19
C GLU A 351 0.79 -25.78 14.66
N ILE A 352 1.19 -24.88 13.78
CA ILE A 352 1.74 -23.57 14.17
C ILE A 352 0.62 -22.62 14.59
N PHE A 353 -0.38 -22.43 13.73
CA PHE A 353 -1.43 -21.43 13.90
C PHE A 353 -2.65 -22.01 14.63
N THR A 354 -2.48 -22.22 15.93
CA THR A 354 -3.53 -22.68 16.86
C THR A 354 -4.29 -21.51 17.48
N ASP A 355 -5.20 -21.80 18.42
CA ASP A 355 -5.90 -20.82 19.26
C ASP A 355 -5.00 -20.10 20.27
N GLU A 356 -3.74 -20.53 20.42
CA GLU A 356 -2.73 -19.81 21.21
C GLU A 356 -2.27 -18.50 20.53
N ILE A 357 -2.47 -18.38 19.21
CA ILE A 357 -2.21 -17.16 18.46
C ILE A 357 -3.58 -16.50 18.19
N PRO A 358 -3.85 -15.30 18.72
CA PRO A 358 -5.14 -14.68 18.49
C PRO A 358 -5.29 -14.16 17.05
N THR A 359 -6.53 -14.02 16.59
CA THR A 359 -6.87 -13.63 15.22
C THR A 359 -6.97 -12.12 15.02
N GLU A 360 -7.18 -11.36 16.09
CA GLU A 360 -7.39 -9.91 16.00
C GLU A 360 -6.13 -9.20 15.52
N ASN A 361 -6.27 -8.32 14.52
CA ASN A 361 -5.17 -7.54 13.93
C ASN A 361 -3.98 -8.36 13.45
N PHE A 362 -4.18 -9.65 13.16
CA PHE A 362 -3.16 -10.56 12.69
C PHE A 362 -3.57 -11.22 11.38
N TYR A 363 -2.71 -11.08 10.37
CA TYR A 363 -2.98 -11.52 9.02
C TYR A 363 -1.86 -12.42 8.52
N LEU A 364 -2.23 -13.62 8.10
CA LEU A 364 -1.33 -14.53 7.41
C LEU A 364 -1.18 -14.12 5.95
N LYS A 365 0.05 -14.12 5.43
CA LYS A 365 0.36 -13.72 4.06
C LYS A 365 0.94 -14.89 3.27
N PRO A 366 0.13 -15.85 2.81
CA PRO A 366 0.59 -16.86 1.87
C PRO A 366 0.75 -16.27 0.45
N LYS A 367 1.79 -16.72 -0.27
CA LYS A 367 1.81 -16.61 -1.74
C LYS A 367 0.64 -17.42 -2.33
N ILE A 368 0.09 -16.95 -3.44
CA ILE A 368 -0.99 -17.67 -4.15
C ILE A 368 -0.59 -19.08 -4.60
N THR A 369 0.69 -19.28 -4.92
CA THR A 369 1.26 -20.58 -5.28
C THR A 369 2.14 -21.12 -4.16
N GLN A 370 2.36 -22.44 -4.16
CA GLN A 370 3.22 -23.10 -3.17
C GLN A 370 4.70 -22.77 -3.36
N GLY A 371 5.16 -22.61 -4.61
CA GLY A 371 6.56 -22.33 -4.91
C GLY A 371 6.85 -20.85 -5.17
N ASP A 372 8.01 -20.57 -5.77
CA ASP A 372 8.46 -19.20 -6.02
C ASP A 372 8.24 -18.75 -7.47
N ARG A 373 7.06 -18.20 -7.81
CA ARG A 373 6.84 -17.44 -9.06
C ARG A 373 7.19 -18.17 -10.37
N TRP A 374 6.96 -19.48 -10.47
CA TRP A 374 7.12 -20.22 -11.72
C TRP A 374 5.82 -20.29 -12.52
N TRP A 375 5.93 -20.49 -13.84
CA TRP A 375 4.83 -20.49 -14.82
C TRP A 375 3.60 -21.31 -14.46
N HIS A 376 3.79 -22.48 -13.86
CA HIS A 376 2.73 -23.37 -13.43
C HIS A 376 3.10 -23.93 -12.08
N GLN A 377 2.34 -23.55 -11.07
CA GLN A 377 2.57 -24.02 -9.71
C GLN A 377 1.24 -24.39 -9.05
N PRO A 378 1.26 -25.41 -8.19
CA PRO A 378 0.09 -25.72 -7.41
C PRO A 378 -0.28 -24.52 -6.55
N TYR A 379 -1.59 -24.32 -6.40
CA TYR A 379 -2.15 -23.39 -5.44
C TYR A 379 -1.62 -23.69 -4.05
N ASN A 380 -1.34 -22.65 -3.26
CA ASN A 380 -0.88 -22.85 -1.90
C ASN A 380 -1.98 -23.53 -1.07
N ARG A 381 -1.69 -24.68 -0.46
CA ARG A 381 -2.74 -25.45 0.24
C ARG A 381 -3.04 -24.91 1.64
N THR A 382 -2.36 -23.84 2.08
CA THR A 382 -2.57 -23.25 3.42
C THR A 382 -3.69 -22.22 3.49
N PHE A 383 -4.27 -21.80 2.36
CA PHE A 383 -5.40 -20.87 2.36
C PHE A 383 -6.59 -21.41 3.17
N ASN A 384 -7.11 -20.57 4.06
CA ASN A 384 -8.28 -20.85 4.90
C ASN A 384 -8.19 -22.13 5.75
N LEU A 385 -6.98 -22.57 6.12
CA LEU A 385 -6.81 -23.75 6.97
C LEU A 385 -7.01 -23.49 8.46
N THR A 386 -6.93 -22.24 8.89
CA THR A 386 -7.05 -21.79 10.28
C THR A 386 -7.97 -20.57 10.33
N PRO A 387 -8.52 -20.19 11.50
CA PRO A 387 -9.46 -19.06 11.60
C PRO A 387 -8.81 -17.69 11.37
N HIS A 388 -7.49 -17.63 11.20
CA HIS A 388 -6.75 -16.40 10.94
C HIS A 388 -7.08 -15.84 9.56
N GLU A 389 -7.26 -14.52 9.49
CA GLU A 389 -7.48 -13.85 8.22
C GLU A 389 -6.22 -13.90 7.34
N SER A 390 -6.42 -13.90 6.02
CA SER A 390 -5.32 -14.02 5.06
C SER A 390 -5.30 -12.86 4.07
N VAL A 391 -4.11 -12.33 3.80
CA VAL A 391 -3.85 -11.43 2.68
C VAL A 391 -3.08 -12.20 1.61
N VAL A 392 -3.78 -12.48 0.50
CA VAL A 392 -3.24 -13.26 -0.62
C VAL A 392 -2.16 -12.45 -1.33
N MET A 393 -0.95 -13.00 -1.44
CA MET A 393 0.14 -12.36 -2.17
C MET A 393 0.19 -12.83 -3.63
N PHE A 394 0.14 -11.84 -4.53
CA PHE A 394 0.36 -12.01 -5.96
C PHE A 394 1.69 -11.34 -6.32
N GLU A 395 2.53 -12.07 -7.03
CA GLU A 395 3.84 -11.59 -7.46
C GLU A 395 3.89 -11.67 -8.98
N THR A 396 4.28 -10.59 -9.65
CA THR A 396 4.35 -10.52 -11.11
C THR A 396 5.55 -11.33 -11.64
N MET A 397 5.43 -11.92 -12.83
CA MET A 397 6.41 -12.87 -13.40
C MET A 397 7.73 -12.23 -13.90
N ASN A 398 8.04 -10.98 -13.53
CA ASN A 398 9.13 -10.21 -14.12
C ASN A 398 10.55 -10.70 -13.74
N TYR A 399 10.66 -11.64 -12.79
CA TYR A 399 11.93 -12.14 -12.26
C TYR A 399 12.59 -13.20 -13.16
N TYR A 400 11.82 -14.18 -13.67
CA TYR A 400 12.34 -15.27 -14.50
C TYR A 400 12.23 -15.02 -16.01
N GLU A 401 11.33 -14.11 -16.41
CA GLU A 401 11.05 -13.77 -17.82
C GLU A 401 11.90 -12.59 -18.34
N GLY A 402 12.63 -11.91 -17.44
CA GLY A 402 13.31 -10.65 -17.71
C GLY A 402 12.42 -9.41 -17.46
N GLY A 403 13.03 -8.32 -16.98
CA GLY A 403 12.34 -7.13 -16.45
C GLY A 403 11.50 -6.30 -17.45
N ARG A 404 11.33 -6.75 -18.70
CA ARG A 404 10.43 -6.14 -19.70
C ARG A 404 9.12 -6.90 -19.88
N THR A 405 8.99 -8.06 -19.25
CA THR A 405 7.83 -8.91 -19.38
C THR A 405 6.76 -8.50 -18.37
N ASN A 406 5.67 -7.92 -18.88
CA ASN A 406 4.51 -7.50 -18.08
C ASN A 406 3.45 -8.61 -18.01
N ILE A 407 3.88 -9.84 -17.73
CA ILE A 407 2.98 -11.00 -17.60
C ILE A 407 2.62 -11.18 -16.13
N PHE A 408 1.33 -11.24 -15.85
CA PHE A 408 0.79 -11.63 -14.55
C PHE A 408 0.97 -13.15 -14.38
N PRO A 409 1.17 -13.70 -13.17
CA PRO A 409 1.31 -15.14 -12.97
C PRO A 409 0.22 -15.89 -13.73
N THR A 410 0.65 -16.76 -14.64
CA THR A 410 -0.20 -17.74 -15.29
C THR A 410 -0.45 -18.85 -14.28
N PHE A 411 -1.69 -19.31 -14.18
CA PHE A 411 -2.05 -20.49 -13.40
C PHE A 411 -1.87 -21.75 -14.26
#